data_AF-A0A8J4DHX0-F1
#
_entry.id   AF-A0A8J4DHX0-F1
#
_cell.length_a   1.000
_cell.length_b   1.000
_cell.length_c   1.000
_cell.angle_alpha   90.00
_cell.angle_beta   90.00
_cell.angle_gamma   90.00
#
_symmetry.space_group_name_H-M   'P 1'
#
loop_
_entity.id
_entity.type
_entity.pdbx_description
1 polymer ?
#
loop_
_entity_poly.entity_id
_entity_poly.type
_entity_poly.pdbx_seq_one_letter_code
_entity_poly.pdbx_strand_id
1 'polypeptide(L)'
;MAISTTTHLNFRGDARAALEFYQSVFGGRLTVVEYGDFGMPRDLPDADKVVFGQVTADNGFGIMAYDVPGHAPAASAPAATTRADGMTLTGERFFVSVRGETAEEVGALWDKLADGADVIEKYGPSAWAPGFGMLTDRFGVTWILDVAAPYAG
;
A
#
# COMPACT_ATOMS: atom_id res chain seq x y z
N MET A 1 23.96 13.72 6.54
CA MET A 1 23.06 12.68 7.07
C MET A 1 21.91 12.56 6.09
N ALA A 2 21.60 11.34 5.63
CA ALA A 2 20.41 11.10 4.83
C ALA A 2 19.27 10.74 5.78
N ILE A 3 18.16 11.49 5.72
CA ILE A 3 16.90 11.16 6.41
C ILE A 3 16.01 10.50 5.36
N SER A 4 15.31 9.44 5.74
CA SER A 4 14.30 8.79 4.89
C SER A 4 12.97 8.68 5.63
N THR A 5 11.88 8.77 4.89
CA THR A 5 10.51 8.58 5.38
C THR A 5 9.97 7.31 4.73
N THR A 6 9.33 6.44 5.51
CA THR A 6 8.70 5.20 5.02
C THR A 6 7.25 5.15 5.47
N THR A 7 6.35 4.81 4.56
CA THR A 7 4.93 4.63 4.87
C THR A 7 4.76 3.41 5.78
N HIS A 8 3.97 3.55 6.85
CA HIS A 8 3.69 2.48 7.79
C HIS A 8 2.18 2.20 7.84
N LEU A 9 1.79 0.98 7.48
CA LEU A 9 0.42 0.52 7.40
C LEU A 9 0.05 -0.33 8.61
N ASN A 10 -1.13 -0.10 9.17
CA ASN A 10 -1.61 -0.81 10.35
C ASN A 10 -2.82 -1.65 9.99
N PHE A 11 -2.67 -2.97 10.03
CA PHE A 11 -3.69 -3.96 9.72
C PHE A 11 -4.26 -4.60 11.00
N ARG A 12 -5.23 -5.50 10.83
CA ARG A 12 -5.83 -6.28 11.93
C ARG A 12 -5.83 -7.77 11.60
N GLY A 13 -4.68 -8.31 11.21
CA GLY A 13 -4.47 -9.72 10.88
C GLY A 13 -3.92 -9.95 9.47
N ASP A 14 -3.93 -8.94 8.62
CA ASP A 14 -3.56 -9.08 7.20
C ASP A 14 -2.15 -8.58 6.88
N ALA A 15 -1.38 -8.07 7.86
CA ALA A 15 -0.09 -7.42 7.57
C ALA A 15 0.89 -8.34 6.84
N ARG A 16 0.99 -9.61 7.23
CA ARG A 16 1.86 -10.59 6.54
C ARG A 16 1.47 -10.76 5.08
N ALA A 17 0.19 -11.04 4.82
CA ALA A 17 -0.32 -11.24 3.47
C ALA A 17 -0.17 -9.98 2.60
N ALA A 18 -0.40 -8.80 3.18
CA ALA A 18 -0.19 -7.52 2.51
C ALA A 18 1.27 -7.31 2.12
N LEU A 19 2.21 -7.57 3.03
CA LEU A 19 3.65 -7.44 2.75
C LEU A 19 4.13 -8.42 1.68
N GLU A 20 3.69 -9.68 1.72
CA GLU A 20 4.01 -10.68 0.70
C GLU A 20 3.47 -10.26 -0.68
N PHE A 21 2.24 -9.72 -0.71
CA PHE A 21 1.68 -9.15 -1.93
C PHE A 21 2.48 -7.96 -2.44
N TYR A 22 2.80 -6.97 -1.59
CA TYR A 22 3.59 -5.81 -1.99
C TYR A 22 5.00 -6.20 -2.46
N GLN A 23 5.62 -7.21 -1.84
CA GLN A 23 6.88 -7.76 -2.33
C GLN A 23 6.73 -8.35 -3.74
N SER A 24 5.63 -9.07 -4.03
CA SER A 24 5.39 -9.64 -5.36
C SER A 24 5.15 -8.57 -6.44
N VAL A 25 4.55 -7.43 -6.05
CA VAL A 25 4.28 -6.29 -6.93
C VAL A 25 5.57 -5.50 -7.18
N PHE A 26 6.18 -4.98 -6.13
CA PHE A 26 7.26 -3.99 -6.18
C PHE A 26 8.67 -4.59 -6.06
N GLY A 27 8.78 -5.89 -5.76
CA GLY A 27 10.05 -6.56 -5.51
C GLY A 27 10.63 -6.26 -4.12
N GLY A 28 11.93 -6.52 -3.97
CA GLY A 28 12.68 -6.22 -2.75
C GLY A 28 12.74 -7.33 -1.71
N ARG A 29 13.39 -7.01 -0.59
CA ARG A 29 13.50 -7.90 0.57
C ARG A 29 12.33 -7.69 1.51
N LEU A 30 11.63 -8.79 1.79
CA LEU A 30 10.64 -8.90 2.85
C LEU A 30 11.34 -9.27 4.17
N THR A 31 11.00 -8.57 5.24
CA THR A 31 11.30 -8.93 6.62
C THR A 31 10.00 -8.97 7.40
N VAL A 32 9.73 -10.06 8.11
CA VAL A 32 8.56 -10.19 8.99
C VAL A 32 9.01 -10.75 10.32
N VAL A 33 8.59 -10.10 11.39
CA VAL A 33 8.80 -10.50 12.78
C VAL A 33 7.45 -10.55 13.47
N GLU A 34 7.16 -11.68 14.12
CA GLU A 34 5.91 -11.89 14.84
C GLU A 34 6.06 -11.57 16.33
N TYR A 35 4.93 -11.37 17.01
CA TYR A 35 4.92 -11.17 18.45
C TYR A 35 5.60 -12.32 19.23
N GLY A 36 5.41 -13.56 18.76
CA GLY A 36 6.03 -14.75 19.32
C GLY A 36 7.56 -14.77 19.24
N ASP A 37 8.14 -14.08 18.25
CA ASP A 37 9.59 -13.93 18.12
C ASP A 37 10.16 -12.89 19.11
N PHE A 38 9.29 -12.02 19.64
CA PHE A 38 9.62 -10.99 20.63
C PHE A 38 9.32 -11.38 22.09
N GLY A 39 9.18 -12.68 22.34
CA GLY A 39 9.04 -13.22 23.70
C GLY A 39 7.59 -13.36 24.19
N MET A 40 6.60 -13.10 23.33
CA MET A 40 5.23 -13.51 23.61
C MET A 40 5.13 -15.05 23.55
N PRO A 41 4.54 -15.71 24.56
CA PRO A 41 4.31 -17.15 24.48
C PRO A 41 3.45 -17.49 23.25
N ARG A 42 3.90 -18.47 22.45
CA ARG A 42 3.29 -18.82 21.15
C ARG A 42 1.89 -19.42 21.25
N ASP A 43 1.48 -19.81 22.44
CA ASP A 43 0.14 -20.32 22.76
C ASP A 43 -0.87 -19.21 23.06
N LEU A 44 -0.43 -17.96 23.21
CA LEU A 44 -1.33 -16.83 23.39
C LEU A 44 -1.94 -16.36 22.06
N PRO A 45 -3.18 -15.85 22.09
CA PRO A 45 -3.78 -15.18 20.93
C PRO A 45 -2.87 -14.07 20.42
N ASP A 46 -2.83 -13.85 19.11
CA ASP A 46 -2.04 -12.80 18.45
C ASP A 46 -0.52 -13.05 18.43
N ALA A 47 -0.01 -14.18 18.93
CA ALA A 47 1.43 -14.46 18.89
C ALA A 47 1.99 -14.59 17.46
N ASP A 48 1.16 -14.94 16.48
CA ASP A 48 1.46 -15.04 15.05
C ASP A 48 1.26 -13.72 14.29
N LYS A 49 0.74 -12.67 14.94
CA LYS A 49 0.57 -11.35 14.33
C LYS A 49 1.89 -10.64 14.13
N VAL A 50 1.96 -9.81 13.09
CA VAL A 50 3.19 -9.07 12.74
C VAL A 50 3.40 -7.90 13.70
N VAL A 51 4.50 -7.92 14.47
CA VAL A 51 4.94 -6.80 15.32
C VAL A 51 5.89 -5.85 14.57
N PHE A 52 6.59 -6.37 13.56
CA PHE A 52 7.42 -5.58 12.67
C PHE A 52 7.46 -6.27 11.31
N GLY A 53 7.02 -5.57 10.28
CA GLY A 53 7.09 -6.06 8.91
C GLY A 53 7.52 -4.95 7.96
N GLN A 54 8.34 -5.30 6.97
CA GLN A 54 8.91 -4.33 6.04
C GLN A 54 9.22 -4.99 4.68
N VAL A 55 8.91 -4.27 3.61
CA VAL A 55 9.47 -4.51 2.27
C VAL A 55 10.36 -3.34 1.91
N THR A 56 11.56 -3.63 1.39
CA THR A 56 12.46 -2.61 0.87
C THR A 56 13.13 -3.11 -0.39
N ALA A 57 13.03 -2.30 -1.45
CA ALA A 57 13.58 -2.59 -2.75
C ALA A 57 14.62 -1.53 -3.15
N ASP A 58 15.56 -1.93 -4.00
CA ASP A 58 16.67 -1.07 -4.44
C ASP A 58 16.21 0.07 -5.37
N ASN A 59 14.98 -0.02 -5.90
CA ASN A 59 14.31 1.04 -6.67
C ASN A 59 13.74 2.16 -5.79
N GLY A 60 14.01 2.16 -4.49
CA GLY A 60 13.54 3.17 -3.54
C GLY A 60 12.16 2.89 -2.97
N PHE A 61 11.48 1.82 -3.37
CA PHE A 61 10.22 1.41 -2.74
C PHE A 61 10.49 0.90 -1.32
N GLY A 62 9.71 1.42 -0.37
CA GLY A 62 9.76 1.02 1.03
C GLY A 62 8.38 1.12 1.64
N ILE A 63 7.94 0.06 2.30
CA ILE A 63 6.71 0.06 3.09
C ILE A 63 6.88 -0.80 4.33
N MET A 64 6.30 -0.34 5.42
CA MET A 64 6.21 -1.10 6.67
C MET A 64 4.76 -1.49 6.93
N ALA A 65 4.57 -2.63 7.58
CA ALA A 65 3.27 -3.05 8.05
C ALA A 65 3.33 -3.72 9.42
N TYR A 66 2.22 -3.62 10.14
CA TYR A 66 2.06 -4.07 11.51
C TYR A 66 0.62 -4.51 11.73
N ASP A 67 0.41 -5.54 12.54
CA ASP A 67 -0.91 -5.95 12.99
C ASP A 67 -1.21 -5.38 14.37
N VAL A 68 -2.31 -4.62 14.46
CA VAL A 68 -2.81 -4.07 15.72
C VAL A 68 -3.33 -5.21 16.61
N PRO A 69 -2.79 -5.39 17.83
CA PRO A 69 -3.24 -6.40 18.77
C PRO A 69 -4.66 -6.16 19.26
N GLY A 70 -5.31 -7.25 19.62
CA GLY A 70 -6.66 -7.24 20.20
C GLY A 70 -7.77 -7.49 19.19
N HIS A 71 -8.96 -7.67 19.76
CA HIS A 71 -10.18 -8.11 19.07
C HIS A 71 -11.18 -6.99 18.84
N ALA A 72 -10.75 -5.72 18.98
CA ALA A 72 -11.66 -4.61 18.77
C ALA A 72 -12.18 -4.67 17.32
N PRO A 73 -13.50 -4.57 17.09
CA PRO A 73 -14.06 -4.56 15.75
C PRO A 73 -13.39 -3.44 14.96
N ALA A 74 -13.08 -3.71 13.68
CA ALA A 74 -12.63 -2.67 12.75
C ALA A 74 -13.49 -1.43 12.97
N ALA A 75 -12.87 -0.30 13.31
CA ALA A 75 -13.61 0.96 13.23
C ALA A 75 -14.20 1.00 11.82
N SER A 76 -15.46 1.43 11.68
CA SER A 76 -16.15 1.51 10.39
C SER A 76 -15.16 2.02 9.36
N ALA A 77 -14.91 1.22 8.31
CA ALA A 77 -13.98 1.61 7.25
C ALA A 77 -14.34 3.04 6.82
N PRO A 78 -13.35 3.94 6.64
CA PRO A 78 -13.64 5.27 6.10
C PRO A 78 -14.46 5.11 4.82
N ALA A 79 -15.34 6.08 4.56
CA ALA A 79 -16.17 6.05 3.35
C ALA A 79 -15.28 5.78 2.13
N ALA A 80 -15.65 4.77 1.34
CA ALA A 80 -14.86 4.31 0.20
C ALA A 80 -14.49 5.47 -0.71
N THR A 81 -13.24 5.47 -1.17
CA THR A 81 -12.78 6.50 -2.11
C THR A 81 -13.43 6.25 -3.46
N THR A 82 -14.02 7.29 -4.05
CA THR A 82 -14.72 7.19 -5.35
C THR A 82 -14.42 8.40 -6.24
N ARG A 83 -14.69 8.24 -7.54
CA ARG A 83 -14.63 9.32 -8.53
C ARG A 83 -16.02 9.76 -8.93
N ALA A 84 -16.29 11.06 -8.82
CA ALA A 84 -17.52 11.70 -9.30
C ALA A 84 -17.20 13.07 -9.87
N ASP A 85 -17.71 13.40 -11.07
CA ASP A 85 -17.55 14.71 -11.74
C ASP A 85 -16.09 15.22 -11.82
N GLY A 86 -15.13 14.32 -12.00
CA GLY A 86 -13.70 14.66 -12.04
C GLY A 86 -13.11 15.02 -10.68
N MET A 87 -13.82 14.74 -9.57
CA MET A 87 -13.38 14.93 -8.20
C MET A 87 -13.17 13.58 -7.51
N THR A 88 -12.20 13.53 -6.59
CA THR A 88 -11.98 12.38 -5.70
C THR A 88 -12.72 12.64 -4.40
N LEU A 89 -13.74 11.84 -4.11
CA LEU A 89 -14.50 11.89 -2.86
C LEU A 89 -13.95 10.81 -1.94
N THR A 90 -13.40 11.19 -0.79
CA THR A 90 -12.76 10.25 0.15
C THR A 90 -13.00 10.64 1.60
N GLY A 91 -13.16 9.64 2.48
CA GLY A 91 -13.05 9.80 3.93
C GLY A 91 -11.66 9.44 4.47
N GLU A 92 -10.74 9.00 3.62
CA GLU A 92 -9.39 8.58 4.00
C GLU A 92 -8.50 9.79 4.29
N ARG A 93 -7.55 9.63 5.23
CA ARG A 93 -6.62 10.71 5.62
C ARG A 93 -5.33 10.71 4.80
N PHE A 94 -5.06 9.62 4.08
CA PHE A 94 -3.84 9.43 3.31
C PHE A 94 -4.12 8.50 2.13
N PHE A 95 -3.30 8.63 1.10
CA PHE A 95 -3.16 7.68 0.00
C PHE A 95 -1.68 7.28 -0.08
N VAL A 96 -1.40 6.12 -0.65
CA VAL A 96 -0.02 5.71 -0.95
C VAL A 96 0.27 6.00 -2.42
N SER A 97 1.18 6.94 -2.68
CA SER A 97 1.57 7.31 -4.03
C SER A 97 2.86 6.60 -4.43
N VAL A 98 2.84 5.93 -5.58
CA VAL A 98 4.00 5.34 -6.24
C VAL A 98 4.20 6.04 -7.58
N ARG A 99 5.41 6.57 -7.79
CA ARG A 99 5.76 7.31 -9.00
C ARG A 99 6.94 6.63 -9.68
N GLY A 100 6.78 6.33 -10.97
CA GLY A 100 7.84 5.83 -11.84
C GLY A 100 8.21 6.83 -12.93
N GLU A 101 9.19 6.47 -13.76
CA GLU A 101 9.69 7.34 -14.84
C GLU A 101 8.99 7.07 -16.17
N THR A 102 8.46 5.86 -16.38
CA THR A 102 7.85 5.45 -17.66
C THR A 102 6.48 4.82 -17.46
N ALA A 103 5.62 4.95 -18.48
CA ALA A 103 4.30 4.34 -18.47
C ALA A 103 4.33 2.80 -18.49
N GLU A 104 5.38 2.22 -19.09
CA GLU A 104 5.56 0.76 -19.14
C GLU A 104 5.90 0.19 -17.75
N GLU A 105 6.85 0.81 -17.04
CA GLU A 105 7.22 0.41 -15.68
C GLU A 105 6.03 0.51 -14.71
N VAL A 106 5.36 1.67 -14.71
CA VAL A 106 4.22 1.90 -13.82
C VAL A 106 3.03 1.03 -14.21
N GLY A 107 2.81 0.80 -15.51
CA GLY A 107 1.79 -0.12 -16.00
C GLY A 107 1.99 -1.56 -15.53
N ALA A 108 3.23 -2.06 -15.53
CA ALA A 108 3.54 -3.40 -15.03
C ALA A 108 3.28 -3.55 -13.52
N LEU A 109 3.53 -2.50 -12.74
CA LEU A 109 3.17 -2.47 -11.31
C LEU A 109 1.66 -2.42 -11.12
N TRP A 110 0.97 -1.58 -11.90
CA TRP A 110 -0.48 -1.45 -11.89
C TRP A 110 -1.18 -2.78 -12.14
N ASP A 111 -0.78 -3.51 -13.16
CA ASP A 111 -1.43 -4.78 -13.53
C ASP A 111 -1.38 -5.81 -12.40
N LYS A 112 -0.30 -5.83 -11.62
CA LYS A 112 -0.19 -6.71 -10.45
C LYS A 112 -0.99 -6.18 -9.26
N LEU A 113 -0.89 -4.88 -8.98
CA LEU A 113 -1.55 -4.26 -7.84
C LEU A 113 -3.08 -4.25 -7.99
N ALA A 114 -3.58 -4.21 -9.22
CA ALA A 114 -5.00 -4.22 -9.54
C ALA A 114 -5.67 -5.60 -9.34
N ASP A 115 -4.90 -6.67 -9.10
CA ASP A 115 -5.47 -7.99 -8.82
C ASP A 115 -6.28 -7.95 -7.50
N GLY A 116 -7.59 -8.19 -7.61
CA GLY A 116 -8.53 -8.13 -6.49
C GLY A 116 -8.78 -6.73 -5.92
N ALA A 117 -8.40 -5.68 -6.65
CA ALA A 117 -8.61 -4.28 -6.25
C ALA A 117 -9.94 -3.72 -6.75
N ASP A 118 -10.46 -2.73 -6.02
CA ASP A 118 -11.50 -1.84 -6.49
C ASP A 118 -10.86 -0.68 -7.27
N VAL A 119 -10.98 -0.72 -8.61
CA VAL A 119 -10.43 0.32 -9.48
C VAL A 119 -11.29 1.58 -9.40
N ILE A 120 -10.70 2.66 -8.86
CA ILE A 120 -11.34 3.98 -8.72
C ILE A 120 -11.18 4.79 -10.01
N GLU A 121 -9.98 4.76 -10.59
CA GLU A 121 -9.65 5.37 -11.88
C GLU A 121 -8.68 4.46 -12.62
N LYS A 122 -9.10 3.95 -13.78
CA LYS A 122 -8.29 3.04 -14.58
C LYS A 122 -7.01 3.72 -15.03
N TYR A 123 -5.89 3.00 -14.92
CA TYR A 123 -4.60 3.50 -15.39
C TYR A 123 -4.60 3.85 -16.88
N GLY A 124 -4.13 5.05 -17.18
CA GLY A 124 -3.98 5.56 -18.54
C GLY A 124 -3.49 7.01 -18.55
N PRO A 125 -3.34 7.64 -19.73
CA PRO A 125 -2.96 9.04 -19.83
C PRO A 125 -3.97 9.95 -19.13
N SER A 126 -3.49 10.97 -18.41
CA SER A 126 -4.32 11.99 -17.77
C SER A 126 -3.92 13.40 -18.20
N ALA A 127 -4.66 14.41 -17.73
CA ALA A 127 -4.36 15.80 -18.04
C ALA A 127 -3.03 16.31 -17.45
N TRP A 128 -2.47 15.61 -16.46
CA TRP A 128 -1.27 16.04 -15.72
C TRP A 128 -0.12 15.04 -15.77
N ALA A 129 -0.33 13.82 -16.27
CA ALA A 129 0.70 12.80 -16.32
C ALA A 129 0.55 11.88 -17.57
N PRO A 130 1.68 11.41 -18.14
CA PRO A 130 1.67 10.38 -19.19
C PRO A 130 0.94 9.09 -18.79
N GLY A 131 0.90 8.79 -17.50
CA GLY A 131 0.11 7.71 -16.92
C GLY A 131 -0.32 8.07 -15.50
N PHE A 132 -1.58 7.80 -15.17
CA PHE A 132 -2.19 8.00 -13.86
C PHE A 132 -3.26 6.93 -13.64
N GLY A 133 -3.32 6.39 -12.42
CA GLY A 133 -4.38 5.49 -12.00
C GLY A 133 -4.57 5.53 -10.48
N MET A 134 -5.76 5.13 -10.05
CA MET A 134 -6.15 5.09 -8.65
C MET A 134 -6.97 3.83 -8.37
N LEU A 135 -6.64 3.12 -7.28
CA LEU A 135 -7.38 1.93 -6.85
C LEU A 135 -7.33 1.79 -5.33
N THR A 136 -8.25 1.02 -4.78
CA THR A 136 -8.15 0.47 -3.42
C THR A 136 -7.81 -1.01 -3.55
N ASP A 137 -6.68 -1.44 -2.98
CA ASP A 137 -6.26 -2.84 -3.08
C ASP A 137 -7.14 -3.78 -2.24
N ARG A 138 -6.89 -5.08 -2.36
CA ARG A 138 -7.62 -6.13 -1.62
C ARG A 138 -7.47 -6.04 -0.09
N PHE A 139 -6.54 -5.23 0.43
CA PHE A 139 -6.31 -5.00 1.84
C PHE A 139 -6.91 -3.67 2.33
N GLY A 140 -7.59 -2.92 1.44
CA GLY A 140 -8.25 -1.66 1.76
C GLY A 140 -7.34 -0.45 1.72
N VAL A 141 -6.13 -0.54 1.14
CA VAL A 141 -5.21 0.59 0.99
C VAL A 141 -5.47 1.26 -0.35
N THR A 142 -5.69 2.58 -0.34
CA THR A 142 -5.84 3.36 -1.57
C THR A 142 -4.49 3.80 -2.12
N TRP A 143 -4.22 3.37 -3.35
CA TRP A 143 -2.98 3.60 -4.09
C TRP A 143 -3.19 4.55 -5.27
N ILE A 144 -2.20 5.41 -5.49
CA ILE A 144 -2.09 6.25 -6.67
C ILE A 144 -0.80 5.87 -7.39
N LEU A 145 -0.92 5.46 -8.65
CA LEU A 145 0.22 5.14 -9.50
C LEU A 145 0.30 6.18 -10.61
N ASP A 146 1.43 6.86 -10.73
CA ASP A 146 1.62 7.90 -11.74
C ASP A 146 3.02 7.89 -12.36
N VAL A 147 3.12 8.45 -13.57
CA VAL A 147 4.38 8.69 -14.27
C VAL A 147 4.81 10.12 -14.01
N ALA A 148 6.05 10.30 -13.57
CA ALA A 148 6.64 11.60 -13.33
C ALA A 148 6.49 12.50 -14.58
N ALA A 149 5.83 13.64 -14.40
CA ALA A 149 5.72 14.67 -15.42
C ALA A 149 6.29 15.99 -14.85
N PRO A 150 7.02 16.78 -15.65
CA PRO A 150 7.34 18.14 -15.26
C PRO A 150 6.02 18.89 -15.00
N TYR A 151 5.91 19.55 -13.84
CA TYR A 151 4.75 20.38 -13.55
C TYR A 151 4.76 21.57 -14.53
N ALA A 152 3.94 21.50 -15.58
CA ALA A 152 3.70 22.58 -16.51
C ALA A 152 2.59 23.46 -15.92
N GLY A 153 2.98 24.32 -14.98
CA GLY A 153 2.10 25.36 -14.44
C GLY A 153 1.58 26.29 -15.53
#